data_AF-A0A1B1S513-F1
#
_entry.id   AF-A0A1B1S513-F1
#
_cell.length_a   1.000
_cell.length_b   1.000
_cell.length_c   1.000
_cell.angle_alpha   90.00
_cell.angle_beta   90.00
_cell.angle_gamma   90.00
#
_symmetry.space_group_name_H-M   'P 1'
#
loop_
_entity.id
_entity.type
_entity.pdbx_description
1 polymer ?
#
loop_
_entity_poly.entity_id
_entity_poly.type
_entity_poly.pdbx_seq_one_letter_code
_entity_poly.pdbx_strand_id
1 'polypeptide(L)'
;MELIFIRHGQGEHTLNLPESLHMSNPPLTIQGKIQAKKLQSALPITFEDVLIVSPALRTLQTASIWSENMECNRVVHPLVGPRIFPTRLAATTLPCDELLDLERLHYEFPNFVLAPDLASSLWSSGINVLSEDEFNLLTEEFIGFCRSFQRERIYIVTHDGTITSYRQKISSQQLTREDFLQETEHFRLIVE
;
A
#
# COMPACT_ATOMS: atom_id res chain seq x y z
N MET A 1 4.36 4.73 -18.13
CA MET A 1 3.60 5.21 -16.94
C MET A 1 4.52 5.18 -15.71
N GLU A 2 4.34 6.10 -14.78
CA GLU A 2 5.09 6.16 -13.53
C GLU A 2 4.27 5.61 -12.37
N LEU A 3 4.84 4.63 -11.66
CA LEU A 3 4.31 4.10 -10.41
C LEU A 3 5.15 4.65 -9.25
N ILE A 4 4.52 5.41 -8.37
CA ILE A 4 5.18 6.04 -7.22
C ILE A 4 4.66 5.34 -5.98
N PHE A 5 5.50 4.50 -5.39
CA PHE A 5 5.18 3.76 -4.17
C PHE A 5 5.56 4.60 -2.95
N ILE A 6 4.67 4.68 -1.96
CA ILE A 6 4.85 5.46 -0.74
C ILE A 6 4.59 4.55 0.45
N ARG A 7 5.54 4.45 1.38
CA ARG A 7 5.30 3.75 2.64
C ARG A 7 4.36 4.59 3.51
N HIS A 8 3.41 3.94 4.18
CA HIS A 8 2.52 4.65 5.12
C HIS A 8 3.31 5.46 6.18
N GLY A 9 2.64 6.45 6.79
CA GLY A 9 3.19 7.15 7.95
C GLY A 9 3.35 6.23 9.16
N GLN A 10 4.07 6.68 10.18
CA GLN A 10 4.31 5.88 11.39
C GLN A 10 3.00 5.38 11.99
N GLY A 11 2.89 4.06 12.13
CA GLY A 11 1.74 3.39 12.74
C GLY A 11 2.05 2.95 14.16
N GLU A 12 1.02 2.80 15.00
CA GLU A 12 1.19 2.37 16.40
C GLU A 12 1.97 1.04 16.51
N HIS A 13 1.83 0.15 15.53
CA HIS A 13 2.57 -1.12 15.47
C HIS A 13 4.11 -1.00 15.34
N THR A 14 4.67 0.19 15.05
CA THR A 14 6.14 0.36 14.92
C THR A 14 6.78 0.91 16.19
N LEU A 15 6.03 1.24 17.24
CA LEU A 15 6.56 1.93 18.42
C LEU A 15 7.14 1.00 19.50
N ASN A 16 6.61 -0.22 19.64
CA ASN A 16 7.01 -1.13 20.72
C ASN A 16 7.11 -2.58 20.20
N LEU A 17 8.10 -2.80 19.33
CA LEU A 17 8.36 -4.10 18.74
C LEU A 17 9.01 -5.05 19.76
N PRO A 18 8.66 -6.35 19.74
CA PRO A 18 7.75 -7.01 18.79
C PRO A 18 6.26 -6.96 19.20
N GLU A 19 5.91 -6.59 20.43
CA GLU A 19 4.56 -6.75 20.97
C GLU A 19 3.51 -5.96 20.18
N SER A 20 3.88 -4.78 19.69
CA SER A 20 2.98 -3.91 18.92
C SER A 20 2.57 -4.50 17.56
N LEU A 21 3.25 -5.55 17.06
CA LEU A 21 2.85 -6.27 15.84
C LEU A 21 1.56 -7.08 16.01
N HIS A 22 1.14 -7.37 17.24
CA HIS A 22 -0.09 -8.09 17.52
C HIS A 22 -1.32 -7.19 17.65
N MET A 23 -1.16 -5.88 17.46
CA MET A 23 -2.27 -4.94 17.38
C MET A 23 -3.00 -5.10 16.05
N SER A 24 -4.27 -5.49 16.07
CA SER A 24 -5.11 -5.53 14.87
C SER A 24 -5.37 -4.12 14.32
N ASN A 25 -5.26 -3.96 13.00
CA ASN A 25 -5.57 -2.72 12.28
C ASN A 25 -4.97 -1.46 12.95
N PRO A 26 -3.64 -1.40 13.16
CA PRO A 26 -3.01 -0.31 13.91
C PRO A 26 -3.20 1.03 13.17
N PRO A 27 -3.64 2.09 13.85
CA PRO A 27 -3.78 3.41 13.26
C PRO A 27 -2.41 4.10 13.13
N LEU A 28 -2.41 5.25 12.46
CA LEU A 28 -1.30 6.20 12.49
C LEU A 28 -1.14 6.81 13.90
N THR A 29 0.11 6.96 14.32
CA THR A 29 0.48 7.76 15.48
C THR A 29 0.27 9.25 15.18
N ILE A 30 0.42 10.11 16.20
CA ILE A 30 0.44 11.57 15.98
C ILE A 30 1.54 11.95 14.97
N GLN A 31 2.73 11.36 15.12
CA GLN A 31 3.84 11.57 14.19
C GLN A 31 3.51 11.07 12.78
N GLY A 32 2.84 9.92 12.65
CA GLY A 32 2.37 9.39 11.36
C GLY A 32 1.41 10.33 10.65
N LYS A 33 0.49 10.97 11.38
CA LYS A 33 -0.42 11.98 10.83
C LYS A 33 0.34 13.23 10.36
N ILE A 34 1.33 13.68 11.11
CA ILE A 34 2.20 14.81 10.73
C ILE A 34 2.99 14.47 9.44
N GLN A 35 3.55 13.26 9.36
CA GLN A 35 4.24 12.77 8.17
C GLN A 35 3.31 12.75 6.95
N ALA A 36 2.10 12.19 7.09
CA ALA A 36 1.10 12.19 6.02
C ALA A 36 0.70 13.60 5.57
N LYS A 37 0.58 14.55 6.50
CA LYS A 37 0.27 15.95 6.16
C LYS A 37 1.42 16.62 5.39
N LYS A 38 2.67 16.32 5.71
CA LYS A 38 3.86 16.83 4.98
C LYS A 38 3.92 16.35 3.54
N LEU A 39 3.32 15.21 3.21
CA LEU A 39 3.24 14.74 1.82
C LEU A 39 2.49 15.73 0.91
N GLN A 40 1.56 16.54 1.45
CA GLN A 40 0.81 17.53 0.66
C GLN A 40 1.72 18.55 -0.05
N SER A 41 2.81 18.96 0.62
CA SER A 41 3.77 19.90 0.03
C SER A 41 4.92 19.18 -0.68
N ALA A 42 5.35 18.01 -0.20
CA ALA A 42 6.48 17.28 -0.76
C ALA A 42 6.14 16.52 -2.05
N LEU A 43 4.94 15.94 -2.13
CA LEU A 43 4.41 15.25 -3.30
C LEU A 43 2.95 15.70 -3.54
N PRO A 44 2.73 16.89 -4.11
CA PRO A 44 1.38 17.38 -4.37
C PRO A 44 0.62 16.47 -5.34
N ILE A 45 -0.55 16.00 -4.91
CA ILE A 45 -1.49 15.26 -5.77
C ILE A 45 -2.32 16.28 -6.57
N THR A 46 -2.63 15.94 -7.81
CA THR A 46 -3.53 16.70 -8.69
C THR A 46 -4.73 15.83 -9.10
N PHE A 47 -5.75 16.45 -9.70
CA PHE A 47 -6.94 15.74 -10.19
C PHE A 47 -6.64 14.77 -11.36
N GLU A 48 -5.50 14.92 -12.03
CA GLU A 48 -5.06 14.03 -13.12
C GLU A 48 -4.40 12.74 -12.61
N ASP A 49 -4.05 12.68 -11.32
CA ASP A 49 -3.39 11.55 -10.71
C ASP A 49 -4.39 10.50 -10.17
N VAL A 50 -3.93 9.25 -10.06
CA VAL A 50 -4.66 8.17 -9.39
C VAL A 50 -3.94 7.82 -8.09
N LEU A 51 -4.69 7.69 -7.01
CA LEU A 51 -4.21 7.26 -5.71
C LEU A 51 -4.74 5.85 -5.41
N ILE A 52 -3.87 4.84 -5.53
CA ILE A 52 -4.15 3.46 -5.17
C ILE A 52 -3.64 3.19 -3.74
N VAL A 53 -4.43 2.51 -2.92
CA VAL A 53 -4.14 2.38 -1.48
C VAL A 53 -4.36 0.95 -1.00
N SER A 54 -3.44 0.48 -0.17
CA SER A 54 -3.60 -0.76 0.58
C SER A 54 -4.85 -0.72 1.47
N PRO A 55 -5.62 -1.82 1.57
CA PRO A 55 -6.73 -1.95 2.51
C PRO A 55 -6.25 -2.17 3.96
N ALA A 56 -5.31 -1.37 4.46
CA ALA A 56 -4.91 -1.36 5.87
C ALA A 56 -5.23 0.00 6.48
N LEU A 57 -5.60 0.06 7.76
CA LEU A 57 -6.05 1.30 8.39
C LEU A 57 -5.02 2.45 8.25
N ARG A 58 -3.75 2.16 8.56
CA ARG A 58 -2.64 3.15 8.47
C ARG A 58 -2.38 3.68 7.06
N THR A 59 -2.54 2.86 6.02
CA THR A 59 -2.36 3.29 4.63
C THR A 59 -3.55 4.14 4.17
N LEU A 60 -4.77 3.75 4.52
CA LEU A 60 -6.00 4.53 4.27
C LEU A 60 -5.95 5.89 4.96
N GLN A 61 -5.53 5.94 6.23
CA GLN A 61 -5.34 7.20 6.96
C GLN A 61 -4.25 8.08 6.33
N THR A 62 -3.13 7.48 5.93
CA THR A 62 -2.04 8.22 5.25
C THR A 62 -2.55 8.86 3.97
N ALA A 63 -3.21 8.08 3.12
CA ALA A 63 -3.77 8.54 1.86
C ALA A 63 -4.87 9.59 2.05
N SER A 64 -5.77 9.40 3.02
CA SER A 64 -6.85 10.34 3.30
C SER A 64 -6.35 11.69 3.78
N ILE A 65 -5.33 11.72 4.65
CA ILE A 65 -4.71 12.97 5.13
C ILE A 65 -3.93 13.63 3.98
N TRP A 66 -3.16 12.85 3.23
CA TRP A 66 -2.34 13.39 2.14
C TRP A 66 -3.21 13.98 1.02
N SER A 67 -4.29 13.32 0.62
CA SER A 67 -5.20 13.80 -0.42
C SER A 67 -6.32 14.70 0.09
N GLU A 68 -6.26 15.16 1.35
CA GLU A 68 -7.28 16.04 1.91
C GLU A 68 -7.47 17.30 1.04
N ASN A 69 -8.73 17.62 0.71
CA ASN A 69 -9.13 18.71 -0.19
C ASN A 69 -8.69 18.58 -1.66
N MET A 70 -8.28 17.39 -2.12
CA MET A 70 -7.98 17.11 -3.53
C MET A 70 -8.95 16.11 -4.13
N GLU A 71 -9.61 16.48 -5.23
CA GLU A 71 -10.51 15.61 -5.99
C GLU A 71 -9.70 14.74 -6.97
N CYS A 72 -8.97 13.75 -6.44
CA CYS A 72 -8.29 12.72 -7.23
C CYS A 72 -9.06 11.40 -7.19
N ASN A 73 -8.79 10.51 -8.16
CA ASN A 73 -9.36 9.16 -8.14
C ASN A 73 -8.69 8.32 -7.06
N ARG A 74 -9.46 7.82 -6.08
CA ARG A 74 -8.96 7.07 -4.93
C ARG A 74 -9.49 5.65 -4.98
N VAL A 75 -8.58 4.70 -5.12
CA VAL A 75 -8.90 3.29 -5.28
C VAL A 75 -8.24 2.46 -4.20
N VAL A 76 -8.97 1.56 -3.57
CA VAL A 76 -8.41 0.54 -2.68
C VAL A 76 -8.15 -0.71 -3.48
N HIS A 77 -6.97 -1.31 -3.31
CA HIS A 77 -6.61 -2.53 -4.02
C HIS A 77 -5.84 -3.51 -3.13
N PRO A 78 -6.29 -4.78 -2.98
CA PRO A 78 -5.63 -5.76 -2.11
C PRO A 78 -4.24 -6.19 -2.60
N LEU A 79 -3.90 -5.99 -3.88
CA LEU A 79 -2.58 -6.30 -4.44
C LEU A 79 -1.49 -5.29 -4.06
N VAL A 80 -1.87 -4.23 -3.33
CA VAL A 80 -0.91 -3.36 -2.65
C VAL A 80 -1.03 -3.48 -1.13
N GLY A 81 -1.68 -4.53 -0.63
CA GLY A 81 -1.75 -4.89 0.79
C GLY A 81 -0.37 -5.23 1.40
N PRO A 82 -0.28 -5.52 2.70
CA PRO A 82 0.96 -5.95 3.35
C PRO A 82 1.56 -7.20 2.69
N ARG A 83 2.90 -7.26 2.62
CA ARG A 83 3.65 -8.42 2.13
C ARG A 83 4.91 -8.67 2.94
N ILE A 84 5.08 -9.91 3.39
CA ILE A 84 6.31 -10.37 4.04
C ILE A 84 7.43 -10.39 3.01
N PHE A 85 8.50 -9.66 3.31
CA PHE A 85 9.72 -9.63 2.49
C PHE A 85 10.98 -9.87 3.36
N PRO A 86 11.94 -10.70 2.88
CA PRO A 86 11.76 -11.70 1.83
C PRO A 86 10.67 -12.72 2.18
N THR A 87 10.08 -13.38 1.18
CA THR A 87 9.05 -14.39 1.40
C THR A 87 9.61 -15.56 2.22
N ARG A 88 8.79 -16.12 3.12
CA ARG A 88 9.19 -17.22 4.02
C ARG A 88 8.16 -18.35 3.96
N LEU A 89 8.64 -19.59 3.86
CA LEU A 89 7.80 -20.78 3.96
C LEU A 89 7.11 -20.84 5.33
N ALA A 90 5.84 -21.22 5.33
CA ALA A 90 5.00 -21.37 6.53
C ALA A 90 4.83 -20.09 7.37
N ALA A 91 5.08 -18.90 6.79
CA ALA A 91 4.77 -17.65 7.45
C ALA A 91 3.25 -17.44 7.55
N THR A 92 2.84 -16.71 8.59
CA THR A 92 1.45 -16.32 8.81
C THR A 92 1.34 -14.81 8.87
N THR A 93 0.23 -14.26 8.39
CA THR A 93 -0.09 -12.84 8.56
C THR A 93 -0.20 -12.51 10.05
N LEU A 94 0.53 -11.48 10.49
CA LEU A 94 0.39 -10.93 11.84
C LEU A 94 -0.85 -10.02 11.92
N PRO A 95 -1.45 -9.84 13.10
CA PRO A 95 -2.64 -9.00 13.26
C PRO A 95 -2.49 -7.58 12.73
N CYS A 96 -1.29 -6.99 12.82
CA CYS A 96 -1.04 -5.66 12.27
C CYS A 96 -1.15 -5.60 10.74
N ASP A 97 -0.98 -6.71 10.05
CA ASP A 97 -1.01 -6.82 8.59
C ASP A 97 -2.32 -7.41 8.06
N GLU A 98 -3.30 -7.60 8.93
CA GLU A 98 -4.67 -7.91 8.50
C GLU A 98 -5.25 -6.74 7.72
N LEU A 99 -6.06 -7.07 6.71
CA LEU A 99 -6.78 -6.08 5.94
C LEU A 99 -7.97 -5.55 6.75
N LEU A 100 -8.32 -4.29 6.51
CA LEU A 100 -9.54 -3.71 7.03
C LEU A 100 -10.73 -4.41 6.38
N ASP A 101 -11.72 -4.79 7.18
CA ASP A 101 -12.95 -5.39 6.66
C ASP A 101 -13.70 -4.40 5.76
N LEU A 102 -14.42 -4.92 4.77
CA LEU A 102 -15.04 -4.09 3.73
C LEU A 102 -16.16 -3.20 4.27
N GLU A 103 -16.88 -3.64 5.31
CA GLU A 103 -17.96 -2.86 5.93
C GLU A 103 -17.38 -1.62 6.60
N ARG A 104 -16.34 -1.80 7.42
CA ARG A 104 -15.62 -0.72 8.08
C ARG A 104 -14.91 0.19 7.09
N LEU A 105 -14.32 -0.36 6.03
CA LEU A 105 -13.71 0.43 4.96
C LEU A 105 -14.74 1.35 4.30
N HIS A 106 -15.90 0.81 3.92
CA HIS A 106 -16.97 1.60 3.31
C HIS A 106 -17.49 2.70 4.25
N TYR A 107 -17.62 2.39 5.54
CA TYR A 107 -18.10 3.33 6.54
C TYR A 107 -17.08 4.44 6.88
N GLU A 108 -15.82 4.09 7.12
CA GLU A 108 -14.78 5.04 7.55
C GLU A 108 -14.14 5.81 6.38
N PHE A 109 -14.13 5.22 5.18
CA PHE A 109 -13.46 5.77 3.99
C PHE A 109 -14.40 5.80 2.77
N PRO A 110 -15.58 6.44 2.84
CA PRO A 110 -16.60 6.39 1.78
C PRO A 110 -16.17 7.02 0.46
N ASN A 111 -15.14 7.87 0.48
CA ASN A 111 -14.58 8.51 -0.71
C ASN A 111 -13.57 7.63 -1.46
N PHE A 112 -13.33 6.40 -1.00
CA PHE A 112 -12.47 5.44 -1.66
C PHE A 112 -13.31 4.38 -2.37
N VAL A 113 -12.99 4.11 -3.63
CA VAL A 113 -13.66 3.09 -4.45
C VAL A 113 -12.88 1.78 -4.38
N LEU A 114 -13.56 0.65 -4.24
CA LEU A 114 -12.90 -0.66 -4.29
C LEU A 114 -12.54 -1.01 -5.74
N ALA A 115 -11.35 -1.55 -5.97
CA ALA A 115 -10.97 -2.07 -7.28
C ALA A 115 -11.98 -3.17 -7.74
N PRO A 116 -12.55 -3.07 -8.95
CA PRO A 116 -13.54 -4.01 -9.44
C PRO A 116 -12.91 -5.36 -9.84
N ASP A 117 -13.75 -6.37 -10.01
CA ASP A 117 -13.42 -7.65 -10.67
C ASP A 117 -12.26 -8.46 -10.04
N LEU A 118 -12.02 -8.29 -8.75
CA LEU A 118 -11.05 -9.09 -7.98
C LEU A 118 -11.71 -10.26 -7.26
N ALA A 119 -10.98 -11.38 -7.15
CA ALA A 119 -11.42 -12.51 -6.36
C ALA A 119 -11.68 -12.11 -4.89
N SER A 120 -12.78 -12.59 -4.32
CA SER A 120 -13.15 -12.29 -2.92
C SER A 120 -12.08 -12.73 -1.92
N SER A 121 -11.33 -13.80 -2.25
CA SER A 121 -10.21 -14.27 -1.44
C SER A 121 -9.15 -13.18 -1.25
N LEU A 122 -8.81 -12.40 -2.29
CA LEU A 122 -7.81 -11.33 -2.19
C LEU A 122 -8.22 -10.23 -1.19
N TRP A 123 -9.52 -9.94 -1.09
CA TRP A 123 -10.04 -8.99 -0.10
C TRP A 123 -10.01 -9.52 1.33
N SER A 124 -9.99 -10.84 1.51
CA SER A 124 -9.94 -11.48 2.83
C SER A 124 -8.51 -11.82 3.30
N SER A 125 -7.64 -12.30 2.41
CA SER A 125 -6.31 -12.81 2.76
C SER A 125 -5.17 -11.90 2.31
N GLY A 126 -5.42 -10.99 1.37
CA GLY A 126 -4.40 -10.14 0.76
C GLY A 126 -3.29 -10.94 0.07
N ILE A 127 -2.11 -10.33 -0.01
CA ILE A 127 -0.93 -10.87 -0.69
C ILE A 127 0.20 -11.29 0.26
N ASN A 128 -0.08 -11.30 1.57
CA ASN A 128 0.97 -11.20 2.58
C ASN A 128 1.95 -12.38 2.59
N VAL A 129 1.38 -13.57 2.39
CA VAL A 129 2.07 -14.86 2.44
C VAL A 129 2.05 -15.60 1.09
N LEU A 130 1.60 -14.94 0.01
CA LEU A 130 1.60 -15.55 -1.31
C LEU A 130 3.02 -15.93 -1.73
N SER A 131 3.14 -17.05 -2.43
CA SER A 131 4.42 -17.45 -3.04
C SER A 131 4.92 -16.36 -4.01
N GLU A 132 6.22 -16.39 -4.32
CA GLU A 132 6.78 -15.46 -5.31
C GLU A 132 6.13 -15.64 -6.69
N ASP A 133 5.87 -16.88 -7.10
CA ASP A 133 5.23 -17.19 -8.39
C ASP A 133 3.80 -16.62 -8.47
N GLU A 134 2.97 -16.84 -7.45
CA GLU A 134 1.62 -16.28 -7.39
C GLU A 134 1.64 -14.74 -7.38
N PHE A 135 2.53 -14.16 -6.57
CA PHE A 135 2.67 -12.70 -6.51
C PHE A 135 3.14 -12.11 -7.84
N ASN A 136 4.04 -12.79 -8.56
CA ASN A 136 4.54 -12.34 -9.85
C ASN A 136 3.45 -12.33 -10.92
N LEU A 137 2.55 -13.32 -10.92
CA LEU A 137 1.38 -13.35 -11.81
C LEU A 137 0.43 -12.17 -11.51
N LEU A 138 0.07 -11.99 -10.24
CA LEU A 138 -0.81 -10.91 -9.80
C LEU A 138 -0.20 -9.52 -10.01
N THR A 139 1.13 -9.41 -9.97
CA THR A 139 1.84 -8.16 -10.26
C THR A 139 1.59 -7.69 -11.70
N GLU A 140 1.58 -8.61 -12.67
CA GLU A 140 1.29 -8.25 -14.07
C GLU A 140 -0.17 -7.77 -14.23
N GLU A 141 -1.11 -8.43 -13.54
CA GLU A 141 -2.52 -8.01 -13.49
C GLU A 141 -2.66 -6.62 -12.87
N PHE A 142 -1.98 -6.36 -11.75
CA PHE A 142 -1.98 -5.06 -11.09
C PHE A 142 -1.40 -3.95 -11.97
N ILE A 143 -0.30 -4.21 -12.68
CA ILE A 143 0.28 -3.24 -13.63
C ILE A 143 -0.68 -3.01 -14.79
N GLY A 144 -1.37 -4.05 -15.29
CA GLY A 144 -2.43 -3.92 -16.28
C GLY A 144 -3.57 -3.02 -15.81
N PHE A 145 -4.04 -3.22 -14.57
CA PHE A 145 -5.03 -2.36 -13.92
C PHE A 145 -4.55 -0.91 -13.80
N CYS A 146 -3.28 -0.70 -13.42
CA CYS A 146 -2.68 0.63 -13.40
C CYS A 146 -2.71 1.28 -14.80
N ARG A 147 -2.35 0.54 -15.86
CA ARG A 147 -2.36 1.06 -17.24
C ARG A 147 -3.77 1.44 -17.71
N SER A 148 -4.83 0.79 -17.23
CA SER A 148 -6.21 1.08 -17.69
C SER A 148 -6.71 2.47 -17.30
N PHE A 149 -6.09 3.13 -16.31
CA PHE A 149 -6.42 4.52 -15.99
C PHE A 149 -5.93 5.53 -17.05
N GLN A 150 -5.01 5.13 -17.93
CA GLN A 150 -4.41 5.99 -18.96
C GLN A 150 -3.82 7.30 -18.40
N ARG A 151 -3.21 7.23 -17.20
CA ARG A 151 -2.56 8.36 -16.54
C ARG A 151 -1.05 8.24 -16.57
N GLU A 152 -0.38 9.39 -16.56
CA GLU A 152 1.08 9.44 -16.53
C GLU A 152 1.63 8.96 -15.19
N ARG A 153 0.95 9.28 -14.08
CA ARG A 153 1.41 9.00 -12.72
C ARG A 153 0.32 8.33 -11.88
N ILE A 154 0.73 7.32 -11.14
CA ILE A 154 -0.09 6.63 -10.16
C ILE A 154 0.66 6.58 -8.84
N TYR A 155 0.04 7.12 -7.80
CA TYR A 155 0.54 7.06 -6.44
C TYR A 155 -0.01 5.82 -5.73
N ILE A 156 0.84 5.10 -5.03
CA ILE A 156 0.51 3.83 -4.38
C ILE A 156 0.94 3.89 -2.91
N VAL A 157 -0.02 4.00 -1.99
CA VAL A 157 0.26 4.02 -0.54
C VAL A 157 0.18 2.60 0.03
N THR A 158 1.32 2.08 0.50
CA THR A 158 1.50 0.66 0.85
C THR A 158 2.57 0.48 1.96
N HIS A 159 3.23 -0.68 1.98
CA HIS A 159 4.12 -1.18 3.04
C HIS A 159 5.49 -1.52 2.47
N ASP A 160 6.53 -1.40 3.29
CA ASP A 160 7.93 -1.66 2.91
C ASP A 160 8.15 -2.99 2.16
N GLY A 161 7.62 -4.11 2.66
CA GLY A 161 7.78 -5.41 2.01
C GLY A 161 7.06 -5.52 0.66
N THR A 162 5.92 -4.85 0.51
CA THR A 162 5.18 -4.76 -0.76
C THR A 162 5.94 -3.91 -1.76
N ILE A 163 6.42 -2.73 -1.35
CA ILE A 163 7.24 -1.84 -2.18
C ILE A 163 8.48 -2.59 -2.67
N THR A 164 9.16 -3.30 -1.77
CA THR A 164 10.39 -4.03 -2.10
C THR A 164 10.11 -5.20 -3.05
N SER A 165 8.98 -5.91 -2.87
CA SER A 165 8.56 -6.98 -3.78
C SER A 165 8.27 -6.46 -5.20
N TYR A 166 7.53 -5.35 -5.33
CA TYR A 166 7.29 -4.73 -6.63
C TYR A 166 8.57 -4.18 -7.26
N ARG A 167 9.46 -3.54 -6.47
CA ARG A 167 10.77 -3.08 -6.94
C ARG A 167 11.56 -4.24 -7.52
N GLN A 168 11.73 -5.32 -6.77
CA GLN A 168 12.48 -6.50 -7.21
C GLN A 168 11.90 -7.11 -8.49
N LYS A 169 10.57 -7.25 -8.58
CA LYS A 169 9.90 -7.80 -9.77
C LYS A 169 10.05 -6.89 -11.00
N ILE A 170 9.84 -5.58 -10.85
CA ILE A 170 9.86 -4.63 -11.98
C ILE A 170 11.28 -4.31 -12.44
N SER A 171 12.24 -4.11 -11.52
CA SER A 171 13.61 -3.75 -11.88
C SER A 171 14.54 -4.95 -12.10
N SER A 172 14.07 -6.17 -11.80
CA SER A 172 14.89 -7.40 -11.80
C SER A 172 16.13 -7.31 -10.90
N GLN A 173 16.10 -6.45 -9.88
CA GLN A 173 17.17 -6.30 -8.89
C GLN A 173 16.90 -7.16 -7.66
N GLN A 174 17.96 -7.76 -7.11
CA GLN A 174 17.89 -8.44 -5.82
C GLN A 174 17.92 -7.40 -4.70
N LEU A 175 16.91 -7.40 -3.84
CA LEU A 175 16.78 -6.46 -2.72
C LEU A 175 16.70 -7.20 -1.38
N THR A 176 17.00 -6.48 -0.31
CA THR A 176 17.07 -6.97 1.06
C THR A 176 16.24 -6.08 1.99
N ARG A 177 16.25 -6.37 3.30
CA ARG A 177 15.50 -5.54 4.27
C ARG A 177 16.17 -4.19 4.51
N GLU A 178 17.46 -4.12 4.23
CA GLU A 178 18.28 -2.91 4.26
C GLU A 178 17.81 -1.89 3.21
N ASP A 179 17.07 -2.34 2.19
CA ASP A 179 16.47 -1.50 1.15
C ASP A 179 15.08 -0.97 1.49
N PHE A 180 14.56 -1.25 2.70
CA PHE A 180 13.25 -0.78 3.13
C PHE A 180 13.22 0.74 3.29
N LEU A 181 12.14 1.32 2.78
CA LEU A 181 11.85 2.74 2.93
C LEU A 181 11.49 3.09 4.38
N GLN A 182 11.84 4.29 4.82
CA GLN A 182 11.32 4.88 6.06
C GLN A 182 9.88 5.36 5.87
N GLU A 183 9.21 5.74 6.96
CA GLU A 183 7.82 6.19 6.93
C GLU A 183 7.65 7.41 5.99
N THR A 184 6.65 7.37 5.12
CA THR A 184 6.38 8.38 4.07
C THR A 184 7.49 8.63 3.04
N GLU A 185 8.58 7.85 3.06
CA GLU A 185 9.48 7.79 1.92
C GLU A 185 8.80 7.11 0.73
N HIS A 186 9.29 7.43 -0.46
CA HIS A 186 8.72 6.96 -1.70
C HIS A 186 9.77 6.48 -2.68
N PHE A 187 9.37 5.59 -3.58
CA PHE A 187 10.20 5.05 -4.64
C PHE A 187 9.46 5.10 -5.98
N ARG A 188 10.16 5.52 -7.03
CA ARG A 188 9.61 5.69 -8.37
C ARG A 188 10.02 4.54 -9.27
N LEU A 189 9.06 3.93 -9.93
CA LEU A 189 9.28 2.92 -10.98
C LEU A 189 8.64 3.40 -12.29
N ILE A 190 9.38 3.28 -13.38
CA ILE A 190 8.85 3.51 -14.72
C ILE A 190 8.49 2.15 -15.30
N VAL A 191 7.23 2.00 -15.72
CA VAL A 191 6.74 0.82 -16.42
C VAL A 191 6.32 1.23 -17.83
N GLU A 192 6.72 0.43 -18.81
CA GLU A 192 6.36 0.62 -20.21
C GLU A 192 4.85 0.42 -20.44
#